data_AF-A0A9P6N7C2-F1
#
_entry.id   AF-A0A9P6N7C2-F1
#
_cell.length_a   1.000
_cell.length_b   1.000
_cell.length_c   1.000
_cell.angle_alpha   90.00
_cell.angle_beta   90.00
_cell.angle_gamma   90.00
#
_symmetry.space_group_name_H-M   'P 1'
#
loop_
_entity.id
_entity.type
_entity.pdbx_description
1 polymer ?
#
loop_
_entity_poly.entity_id
_entity_poly.type
_entity_poly.pdbx_seq_one_letter_code
_entity_poly.pdbx_strand_id
1 'polypeptide(L)'
;WAINLHKQLAGAIESLDQLISPPCESVGQLLSHSSLATLPNNECQVTAARVLIHMHFTQHLLLQQWWNTNVLQVFDHTQPQDGDDELKQLWNTQVEKLTHHQKSSKLSMMYGFLV
;
A
#
# COMPACT_ATOMS: atom_id res chain seq x y z
N TRP A 1 3.81 2.93 12.06
CA TRP A 1 3.34 3.71 10.89
C TRP A 1 3.30 2.88 9.60
N ALA A 2 4.41 2.32 9.12
CA ALA A 2 4.47 1.66 7.80
C ALA A 2 3.44 0.53 7.60
N ILE A 3 3.24 -0.32 8.61
CA ILE A 3 2.24 -1.39 8.61
C ILE A 3 0.82 -0.82 8.44
N ASN A 4 0.50 0.28 9.11
CA ASN A 4 -0.82 0.91 9.04
C ASN A 4 -1.06 1.57 7.67
N LEU A 5 -0.05 2.26 7.12
CA LEU A 5 -0.16 2.85 5.79
C LEU A 5 -0.37 1.77 4.71
N HIS A 6 0.30 0.61 4.84
CA HIS A 6 0.05 -0.51 3.94
C HIS A 6 -1.40 -1.00 4.01
N LYS A 7 -1.96 -1.18 5.20
CA LYS A 7 -3.37 -1.57 5.39
C LYS A 7 -4.33 -0.55 4.79
N GLN A 8 -4.07 0.74 4.97
CA GLN A 8 -4.89 1.82 4.40
C GLN A 8 -4.89 1.79 2.87
N LEU A 9 -3.72 1.67 2.24
CA LEU A 9 -3.59 1.61 0.80
C LEU A 9 -4.23 0.34 0.22
N ALA A 10 -4.07 -0.82 0.88
CA ALA A 10 -4.74 -2.06 0.49
C ALA A 10 -6.26 -1.92 0.54
N GLY A 11 -6.81 -1.37 1.62
CA GLY A 11 -8.24 -1.12 1.74
C GLY A 11 -8.77 -0.10 0.72
N ALA A 12 -7.96 0.88 0.33
CA ALA A 12 -8.32 1.85 -0.71
C ALA A 12 -8.36 1.20 -2.11
N ILE A 13 -7.43 0.28 -2.42
CA ILE A 13 -7.47 -0.54 -3.64
C ILE A 13 -8.74 -1.38 -3.67
N GLU A 14 -9.03 -2.11 -2.58
CA GLU A 14 -10.24 -2.94 -2.48
C GLU A 14 -11.53 -2.10 -2.64
N SER A 15 -11.56 -0.90 -2.05
CA SER A 15 -12.69 0.04 -2.19
C SER A 15 -12.89 0.50 -3.64
N LEU A 16 -11.81 0.73 -4.38
CA LEU A 16 -11.85 1.09 -5.80
C LEU A 16 -12.20 -0.10 -6.71
N ASP A 17 -11.81 -1.32 -6.34
CA ASP A 17 -12.08 -2.54 -7.09
C ASP A 17 -13.53 -2.99 -6.97
N GLN A 18 -14.11 -2.85 -5.78
CA GLN A 18 -15.47 -3.30 -5.52
C GLN A 18 -16.54 -2.26 -5.86
N LEU A 19 -16.15 -1.06 -6.34
CA LEU A 19 -17.06 0.08 -6.57
C LEU A 19 -18.06 0.24 -5.41
N ILE A 20 -17.61 0.01 -4.17
CA ILE A 20 -18.48 0.10 -2.99
C ILE A 20 -18.97 1.54 -2.97
N SER A 21 -20.27 1.72 -3.16
CA SER A 21 -20.91 3.01 -3.07
C SER A 21 -21.50 3.14 -1.66
N PRO A 22 -21.06 4.10 -0.83
CA PRO A 22 -20.04 5.13 -1.11
C PRO A 22 -18.60 4.63 -0.92
N PRO A 23 -17.62 5.16 -1.70
CA PRO A 23 -16.21 4.84 -1.50
C PRO A 23 -15.78 5.30 -0.11
N CYS A 24 -14.76 4.65 0.46
CA CYS A 24 -14.22 5.09 1.74
C CYS A 24 -13.77 6.56 1.65
N GLU A 25 -13.83 7.29 2.77
CA GLU A 25 -13.62 8.74 2.82
C GLU A 25 -12.34 9.19 2.09
N SER A 26 -11.24 8.44 2.28
CA SER A 26 -9.94 8.72 1.65
C SER A 26 -9.98 8.62 0.12
N VAL A 27 -10.73 7.65 -0.43
CA VAL A 27 -10.94 7.52 -1.88
C VAL A 27 -11.84 8.64 -2.39
N GLY A 28 -12.88 9.00 -1.63
CA GLY A 28 -13.73 10.15 -1.94
C GLY A 28 -12.95 11.47 -2.04
N GLN A 29 -12.03 11.71 -1.09
CA GLN A 29 -11.13 12.87 -1.09
C GLN A 29 -10.13 12.85 -2.27
N LEU A 30 -9.60 11.67 -2.63
CA LEU A 30 -8.71 11.54 -3.78
C LEU A 30 -9.45 11.86 -5.08
N LEU A 31 -10.66 11.32 -5.27
CA LEU A 31 -11.46 11.58 -6.46
C LEU A 31 -11.82 13.07 -6.57
N SER A 32 -12.16 13.74 -5.47
CA SER A 32 -12.47 15.17 -5.48
C SER A 32 -11.25 16.09 -5.63
N HIS A 33 -10.03 15.54 -5.62
CA HIS A 33 -8.82 16.32 -5.84
C HIS A 33 -8.81 16.97 -7.24
N SER A 34 -8.41 18.23 -7.32
CA SER A 34 -8.47 19.05 -8.55
C SER A 34 -7.87 18.35 -9.77
N SER A 35 -6.69 17.72 -9.62
CA SER A 35 -6.02 16.99 -10.71
C SER A 35 -6.81 15.81 -11.28
N LEU A 36 -7.68 15.17 -10.47
CA LEU A 36 -8.52 14.07 -10.91
C LEU A 36 -9.91 14.57 -11.33
N ALA A 37 -10.44 15.57 -10.65
CA ALA A 37 -11.73 16.19 -10.95
C ALA A 37 -11.76 16.87 -12.34
N THR A 38 -10.61 17.24 -12.90
CA THR A 38 -10.49 17.78 -14.27
C THR A 38 -10.54 16.72 -15.36
N LEU A 39 -10.59 15.42 -15.02
CA LEU A 39 -10.66 14.34 -16.00
C LEU A 39 -12.04 14.28 -16.67
N PRO A 40 -12.11 13.85 -17.95
CA PRO A 40 -13.29 14.03 -18.78
C PRO A 40 -14.53 13.23 -18.34
N ASN A 41 -14.36 12.16 -17.57
CA ASN A 41 -15.46 11.38 -17.02
C ASN A 41 -15.04 10.63 -15.74
N ASN A 42 -16.02 10.09 -15.02
CA ASN A 42 -15.82 9.35 -13.76
C ASN A 42 -14.98 8.08 -13.95
N GLU A 43 -15.06 7.42 -15.10
CA GLU A 43 -14.25 6.21 -15.36
C GLU A 43 -12.76 6.54 -15.46
N CYS A 44 -12.40 7.62 -16.16
CA CYS A 44 -11.04 8.14 -16.23
C CYS A 44 -10.56 8.57 -14.85
N GLN A 45 -11.42 9.20 -14.05
CA GLN A 45 -11.11 9.62 -12.68
C GLN A 45 -10.80 8.41 -11.77
N VAL A 46 -11.65 7.39 -11.79
CA VAL A 46 -11.47 6.15 -11.02
C VAL A 46 -10.24 5.38 -11.49
N THR A 47 -10.00 5.32 -12.80
CA THR A 47 -8.82 4.65 -13.37
C THR A 47 -7.53 5.35 -12.96
N ALA A 48 -7.49 6.68 -13.05
CA ALA A 48 -6.33 7.46 -12.62
C ALA A 48 -6.10 7.35 -11.10
N ALA A 49 -7.16 7.41 -10.29
CA ALA A 49 -7.07 7.16 -8.84
C ALA A 49 -6.49 5.78 -8.54
N ARG A 50 -6.98 4.74 -9.23
CA ARG A 50 -6.49 3.36 -9.11
C ARG A 50 -4.99 3.27 -9.40
N VAL A 51 -4.54 3.88 -10.50
CA VAL A 51 -3.10 3.91 -10.86
C VAL A 51 -2.28 4.61 -9.77
N LEU A 52 -2.73 5.76 -9.27
CA LEU A 52 -2.02 6.50 -8.21
C LEU A 52 -1.90 5.69 -6.92
N ILE A 53 -2.99 5.06 -6.47
CA ILE A 53 -2.97 4.25 -5.26
C ILE A 53 -2.07 3.02 -5.44
N HIS A 54 -2.14 2.33 -6.59
CA HIS A 54 -1.25 1.20 -6.87
C HIS A 54 0.22 1.61 -6.95
N MET A 55 0.54 2.75 -7.55
CA MET A 55 1.90 3.28 -7.62
C MET A 55 2.43 3.55 -6.20
N HIS A 56 1.65 4.25 -5.38
CA HIS A 56 2.04 4.56 -4.00
C HIS A 56 2.15 3.30 -3.14
N PHE A 57 1.21 2.36 -3.30
CA PHE A 57 1.27 1.05 -2.64
C PHE A 57 2.58 0.33 -2.99
N THR A 58 2.90 0.25 -4.28
CA THR A 58 4.12 -0.39 -4.78
C THR A 58 5.39 0.25 -4.23
N GLN A 59 5.49 1.58 -4.25
CA GLN A 59 6.62 2.30 -3.67
C GLN A 59 6.78 2.00 -2.18
N HIS A 60 5.67 1.99 -1.44
CA HIS A 60 5.66 1.65 -0.02
C HIS A 60 6.08 0.21 0.24
N LEU A 61 5.71 -0.73 -0.64
CA LEU A 61 6.17 -2.12 -0.56
C LEU A 61 7.68 -2.25 -0.70
N LEU A 62 8.25 -1.59 -1.72
CA LEU A 62 9.68 -1.61 -1.98
C LEU A 62 10.45 -1.00 -0.81
N LEU A 63 9.92 0.07 -0.22
CA LEU A 63 10.50 0.70 0.96
C LEU A 63 10.50 -0.25 2.17
N GLN A 64 9.39 -0.95 2.44
CA GLN A 64 9.32 -1.92 3.53
C GLN A 64 10.32 -3.07 3.35
N GLN A 65 10.49 -3.55 2.12
CA GLN A 65 11.47 -4.59 1.81
C GLN A 65 12.90 -4.10 2.02
N TRP A 66 13.22 -2.89 1.55
CA TRP A 66 14.54 -2.29 1.73
C TRP A 66 14.85 -2.06 3.21
N TRP A 67 13.86 -1.65 4.00
CA TRP A 67 14.01 -1.46 5.43
C TRP A 67 14.09 -2.73 6.26
N ASN A 68 13.68 -3.89 5.72
CA ASN A 68 13.51 -5.09 6.53
C ASN A 68 14.75 -5.43 7.37
N THR A 69 15.93 -5.46 6.75
CA THR A 69 17.19 -5.74 7.46
C THR A 69 17.50 -4.69 8.52
N ASN A 70 17.34 -3.41 8.20
CA ASN A 70 17.67 -2.31 9.11
C ASN A 70 16.71 -2.23 10.29
N VAL A 71 15.42 -2.50 10.08
CA VAL A 71 14.40 -2.49 11.14
C VAL A 71 14.67 -3.59 12.16
N LEU A 72 14.99 -4.81 11.69
CA LEU A 72 15.35 -5.91 12.58
C LEU A 72 16.64 -5.61 13.35
N GLN A 73 17.64 -5.02 12.70
CA GLN A 73 18.86 -4.60 13.38
C GLN A 73 18.60 -3.57 14.48
N VAL A 74 17.69 -2.61 14.27
CA VAL A 74 17.33 -1.65 15.33
C VAL A 74 16.82 -2.40 16.55
N PHE A 75 15.88 -3.34 16.38
CA PHE A 75 15.36 -4.14 17.49
C PHE A 75 16.42 -4.99 18.20
N ASP A 76 17.45 -5.44 17.49
CA ASP A 76 18.52 -6.26 18.07
C ASP A 76 19.57 -5.43 18.82
N HIS A 77 19.72 -4.14 18.47
CA HIS A 77 20.77 -3.26 19.00
C HIS A 77 20.26 -2.17 19.96
N THR A 78 18.94 -2.06 20.16
CA THR A 78 18.35 -1.17 21.17
C THR A 78 17.92 -1.95 22.40
N GLN A 79 17.81 -1.26 23.54
CA GLN A 79 17.17 -1.87 24.71
C GLN A 79 15.73 -2.26 24.37
N PRO A 80 15.26 -3.46 24.80
CA PRO A 80 13.89 -3.88 24.58
C PRO A 80 12.90 -2.87 25.15
N GLN A 81 11.90 -2.52 24.36
CA GLN A 81 10.78 -1.68 24.75
C GLN A 81 9.49 -2.49 24.81
N ASP A 82 8.53 -2.01 25.60
CA ASP A 82 7.20 -2.61 25.66
C ASP A 82 6.55 -2.61 24.26
N GLY A 83 6.13 -3.79 23.79
CA GLY A 83 5.51 -3.99 22.49
C GLY A 83 6.48 -4.28 21.33
N ASP A 84 7.79 -4.35 21.56
CA ASP A 84 8.77 -4.67 20.51
C ASP A 84 8.51 -6.05 19.88
N ASP A 85 8.17 -7.06 20.67
CA ASP A 85 7.94 -8.41 20.17
C ASP A 85 6.69 -8.48 19.30
N GLU A 86 5.62 -7.79 19.69
CA GLU A 86 4.39 -7.66 18.90
C GLU A 86 4.67 -6.91 17.60
N LEU A 87 5.43 -5.83 17.65
CA LEU A 87 5.78 -5.03 16.48
C LEU A 87 6.68 -5.81 15.51
N LYS A 88 7.66 -6.57 16.02
CA LYS A 88 8.50 -7.48 15.24
C LYS A 88 7.66 -8.56 14.57
N GLN A 89 6.72 -9.17 15.28
CA GLN A 89 5.84 -10.19 14.72
C GLN A 89 4.96 -9.62 13.59
N LEU A 90 4.36 -8.44 13.82
CA LEU A 90 3.55 -7.75 12.81
C LEU A 90 4.39 -7.37 11.57
N TRP A 91 5.61 -6.89 11.78
CA TRP A 91 6.54 -6.53 10.72
C TRP A 91 6.96 -7.76 9.88
N ASN A 92 7.36 -8.84 10.53
CA ASN A 92 7.76 -10.08 9.85
C ASN A 92 6.59 -10.65 9.03
N THR A 93 5.40 -10.72 9.62
CA THR A 93 4.19 -11.16 8.91
C THR A 93 3.90 -10.31 7.68
N GLN A 94 4.10 -8.99 7.80
CA GLN A 94 3.92 -8.06 6.70
C GLN A 94 4.92 -8.35 5.58
N VAL A 95 6.22 -8.39 5.86
CA VAL A 95 7.29 -8.61 4.87
C VAL A 95 7.20 -10.00 4.22
N GLU A 96 6.80 -11.03 4.95
CA GLU A 96 6.55 -12.37 4.39
C GLU A 96 5.44 -12.35 3.34
N LYS A 97 4.32 -11.68 3.63
CA LYS A 97 3.23 -11.50 2.66
C LYS A 97 3.71 -10.77 1.41
N LEU A 98 4.54 -9.73 1.57
CA LEU A 98 5.13 -9.01 0.43
C LEU A 98 6.01 -9.91 -0.43
N THR A 99 6.89 -10.66 0.22
CA THR A 99 7.81 -11.59 -0.44
C THR A 99 7.04 -12.65 -1.23
N HIS A 100 5.92 -13.13 -0.67
CA HIS A 100 5.03 -14.07 -1.35
C HIS A 100 4.32 -13.43 -2.57
N HIS A 101 3.86 -12.18 -2.45
CA HIS A 101 3.22 -11.46 -3.55
C HIS A 101 4.19 -11.13 -4.71
N GLN A 102 5.48 -10.93 -4.40
CA GLN A 102 6.53 -10.75 -5.41
C GLN A 102 6.80 -12.05 -6.15
N LYS A 103 7.02 -13.14 -5.41
CA LYS A 103 7.33 -14.46 -5.99
C LYS A 103 6.18 -15.04 -6.81
N SER A 104 4.93 -14.70 -6.47
CA SER A 104 3.74 -15.18 -7.21
C SER A 104 3.42 -14.41 -8.49
N SER A 105 4.30 -13.52 -8.98
CA SER A 105 4.08 -12.70 -10.19
C SER A 105 2.89 -11.73 -10.12
N LYS A 106 2.13 -11.68 -9.03
CA LYS A 106 1.00 -10.74 -8.87
C LYS A 106 1.44 -9.28 -8.89
N LEU A 107 2.64 -9.00 -8.38
CA LEU A 107 3.22 -7.66 -8.50
C LEU A 107 3.67 -7.34 -9.94
N SER A 108 4.14 -8.33 -10.72
CA SER A 108 4.47 -8.13 -12.15
C SER A 108 3.26 -7.68 -12.98
N MET A 109 2.05 -8.14 -12.66
CA MET A 109 0.82 -7.65 -13.29
C MET A 109 0.47 -6.22 -12.86
N MET A 110 0.79 -5.81 -11.63
CA MET A 110 0.66 -4.42 -11.18
C MET A 110 1.66 -3.48 -11.87
N TYR A 111 2.85 -3.96 -12.23
CA TYR A 111 3.83 -3.20 -13.04
C TYR A 111 3.48 -3.14 -14.54
N GLY A 112 2.59 -4.03 -15.03
CA GLY A 112 2.28 -4.19 -16.45
C GLY A 112 1.27 -3.19 -17.04
N PHE A 113 0.69 -2.30 -16.24
CA PHE A 113 -0.25 -1.26 -16.72
C PHE A 113 0.43 0.04 -17.19
N LEU A 114 1.76 0.05 -17.32
CA LEU A 114 2.55 1.20 -17.80
C LEU A 114 3.27 0.93 -19.14
N VAL A 115 2.70 0.09 -20.02
CA VAL A 115 3.14 -0.01 -21.42
C VAL A 115 1.94 0.14 -22.36
#